data_AF-A0A1I7RN46-F1
#
_entry.id   AF-A0A1I7RN46-F1
#
_cell.length_a   1.000
_cell.length_b   1.000
_cell.length_c   1.000
_cell.angle_alpha   90.00
_cell.angle_beta   90.00
_cell.angle_gamma   90.00
#
_symmetry.space_group_name_H-M   'P 1'
#
loop_
_entity.id
_entity.type
_entity.pdbx_description
1 polymer ?
#
loop_
_entity_poly.entity_id
_entity_poly.type
_entity_poly.pdbx_seq_one_letter_code
_entity_poly.pdbx_strand_id
1 'polypeptide(L)'
;MVGPQPVFPGGSVMAHQRGPHDPSIVNEPYYHGLLPREDIRMMLHNNGDFLIRTSEPNAKDGVRSYILSVMVYQDKEESGIKHYVIQNSSNRWTIEKYGFDSIKAMLNL
;
A
#
# COMPACT_ATOMS: atom_id res chain seq x y z
N MET A 1 -11.57 27.91 -14.72
CA MET A 1 -11.28 27.40 -16.07
C MET A 1 -10.11 26.43 -15.94
N VAL A 2 -10.37 25.13 -15.94
CA VAL A 2 -9.33 24.08 -15.95
C VAL A 2 -9.06 23.74 -17.41
N GLY A 3 -7.80 23.83 -17.84
CA GLY A 3 -7.40 23.56 -19.23
C GLY A 3 -7.68 22.11 -19.65
N PRO A 4 -7.72 21.83 -20.97
CA PRO A 4 -8.05 20.50 -21.46
C PRO A 4 -6.95 19.50 -21.09
N GLN A 5 -7.35 18.34 -20.58
CA GLN A 5 -6.43 17.26 -20.23
C GLN A 5 -5.85 16.62 -21.50
N PRO A 6 -4.55 16.28 -21.55
CA PRO A 6 -3.98 15.57 -22.69
C PRO A 6 -4.50 14.13 -22.72
N VAL A 7 -5.13 13.75 -23.84
CA VAL A 7 -5.53 12.37 -24.13
C VAL A 7 -4.45 11.71 -25.00
N PHE A 8 -3.84 10.65 -24.51
CA PHE A 8 -2.89 9.83 -25.28
C PHE A 8 -3.63 8.65 -25.94
N PRO A 9 -3.26 8.26 -27.17
CA PRO A 9 -3.96 7.21 -27.89
C PRO A 9 -3.52 5.83 -27.36
N GLY A 10 -4.41 5.17 -26.59
CA GLY A 10 -4.31 3.76 -26.23
C GLY A 10 -4.71 3.43 -24.78
N GLY A 11 -5.98 3.06 -24.56
CA GLY A 11 -6.42 2.26 -23.40
C GLY A 11 -6.85 3.00 -22.12
N SER A 12 -8.17 3.15 -21.93
CA SER A 12 -8.89 3.43 -20.66
C SER A 12 -8.37 2.59 -19.46
N VAL A 13 -8.29 3.02 -18.21
CA VAL A 13 -8.39 4.32 -17.50
C VAL A 13 -7.59 4.16 -16.19
N MET A 14 -6.30 4.51 -16.16
CA MET A 14 -5.59 4.59 -14.87
C MET A 14 -5.93 5.92 -14.21
N ALA A 15 -6.99 5.91 -13.40
CA ALA A 15 -7.44 7.05 -12.62
C ALA A 15 -6.29 7.63 -11.79
N HIS A 16 -5.76 8.79 -12.22
CA HIS A 16 -4.99 9.78 -11.45
C HIS A 16 -4.34 9.21 -10.18
N GLN A 17 -3.33 8.36 -10.34
CA GLN A 17 -2.59 7.81 -9.21
C GLN A 17 -1.54 8.83 -8.76
N ARG A 18 -1.99 9.91 -8.10
CA ARG A 18 -1.10 10.90 -7.44
C ARG A 18 -0.55 10.35 -6.10
N GLY A 19 -0.28 9.06 -6.05
CA GLY A 19 0.34 8.39 -4.90
C GLY A 19 1.77 7.99 -5.24
N PRO A 20 2.60 7.69 -4.25
CA PRO A 20 3.92 7.13 -4.49
C PRO A 20 3.69 5.73 -5.11
N HIS A 21 4.30 5.49 -6.26
CA HIS A 21 4.15 4.26 -7.02
C HIS A 21 5.48 3.51 -6.98
N ASP A 22 5.53 2.41 -6.22
CA ASP A 22 6.68 1.52 -6.24
C ASP A 22 6.42 0.39 -7.26
N PRO A 23 7.06 0.40 -8.44
CA PRO A 23 6.84 -0.63 -9.44
C PRO A 23 7.34 -2.01 -9.00
N SER A 24 8.19 -2.10 -7.97
CA SER A 24 8.77 -3.38 -7.52
C SER A 24 7.76 -4.29 -6.83
N ILE A 25 6.63 -3.76 -6.36
CA ILE A 25 5.59 -4.53 -5.66
C ILE A 25 4.32 -4.76 -6.48
N VAL A 26 4.15 -4.09 -7.62
CA VAL A 26 2.88 -4.11 -8.37
C VAL A 26 2.51 -5.51 -8.88
N ASN A 27 3.52 -6.32 -9.20
CA ASN A 27 3.35 -7.69 -9.70
C ASN A 27 3.55 -8.76 -8.61
N GLU A 28 3.70 -8.35 -7.35
CA GLU A 28 3.99 -9.26 -6.25
C GLU A 28 2.69 -9.81 -5.64
N PRO A 29 2.65 -11.09 -5.24
CA PRO A 29 1.43 -11.76 -4.80
C PRO A 29 0.88 -11.22 -3.47
N TYR A 30 1.72 -10.55 -2.69
CA TYR A 30 1.33 -9.91 -1.42
C TYR A 30 0.78 -8.49 -1.61
N TYR A 31 0.75 -7.95 -2.83
CA TYR A 31 0.20 -6.63 -3.11
C TYR A 31 -1.22 -6.72 -3.68
N HIS A 32 -2.18 -6.12 -2.96
CA HIS A 32 -3.61 -6.24 -3.29
C HIS A 32 -4.26 -4.92 -3.73
N GLY A 33 -3.49 -3.83 -3.86
CA GLY A 33 -4.05 -2.53 -4.22
C GLY A 33 -5.05 -2.02 -3.17
N LEU A 34 -6.26 -1.64 -3.58
CA LEU A 34 -7.32 -1.19 -2.67
C LEU A 34 -8.02 -2.40 -2.04
N LEU A 35 -7.54 -2.83 -0.88
CA LEU A 35 -8.13 -3.92 -0.10
C LEU A 35 -8.83 -3.37 1.17
N PRO A 36 -10.14 -3.62 1.35
CA PRO A 36 -10.87 -3.22 2.56
C PRO A 36 -10.41 -4.04 3.76
N ARG A 37 -10.65 -3.54 4.98
CA ARG A 37 -10.13 -4.17 6.22
C ARG A 37 -10.71 -5.55 6.48
N GLU A 38 -11.96 -5.72 6.08
CA GLU A 38 -12.81 -6.89 6.20
C GLU A 38 -12.18 -8.07 5.44
N ASP A 39 -11.64 -7.80 4.25
CA ASP A 39 -10.98 -8.81 3.43
C ASP A 39 -9.61 -9.22 3.97
N ILE A 40 -8.88 -8.30 4.63
CA ILE A 40 -7.55 -8.59 5.21
C ILE A 40 -7.62 -9.78 6.17
N ARG A 41 -8.67 -9.83 7.00
CA ARG A 41 -8.87 -10.91 7.98
C ARG A 41 -9.11 -12.26 7.30
N MET A 42 -9.68 -12.27 6.10
CA MET A 42 -9.88 -13.50 5.32
C MET A 42 -8.61 -13.94 4.57
N MET A 43 -7.57 -13.09 4.51
CA MET A 43 -6.31 -13.41 3.84
C MET A 43 -5.20 -13.79 4.82
N LEU A 44 -5.16 -13.15 5.98
CA LEU A 44 -4.13 -13.37 7.01
C LEU A 44 -4.63 -14.35 8.06
N HIS A 45 -4.06 -15.55 8.10
CA HIS A 45 -4.53 -16.64 8.97
C HIS A 45 -3.51 -16.98 10.06
N ASN A 46 -2.22 -16.99 9.71
CA ASN A 46 -1.15 -17.44 10.57
C ASN A 46 -0.25 -16.27 10.98
N ASN A 47 0.39 -16.38 12.15
CA ASN A 47 1.40 -15.42 12.57
C ASN A 47 2.52 -15.30 11.52
N GLY A 48 2.81 -14.07 11.09
CA GLY A 48 3.78 -13.77 10.03
C GLY A 48 3.16 -13.62 8.65
N ASP A 49 1.90 -14.01 8.44
CA ASP A 49 1.20 -13.68 7.19
C ASP A 49 1.13 -12.15 7.06
N PHE A 50 1.41 -11.66 5.85
CA PHE A 50 1.38 -10.23 5.58
C PHE A 50 0.84 -9.92 4.20
N LEU A 51 0.37 -8.70 4.03
CA LEU A 51 -0.01 -8.13 2.74
C LEU A 51 0.21 -6.62 2.70
N ILE A 52 0.34 -6.09 1.50
CA ILE A 52 0.42 -4.67 1.23
C ILE A 52 -0.84 -4.22 0.51
N ARG A 53 -1.45 -3.17 1.05
CA ARG A 53 -2.58 -2.48 0.45
C ARG A 53 -2.28 -0.99 0.28
N THR A 54 -3.12 -0.33 -0.48
CA THR A 54 -3.08 1.11 -0.72
C THR A 54 -4.26 1.74 0.01
N SER A 55 -4.04 2.88 0.65
CA SER A 55 -5.14 3.67 1.22
C SER A 55 -5.90 4.41 0.13
N GLU A 56 -7.13 4.80 0.46
CA GLU A 56 -7.81 5.83 -0.30
C GLU A 56 -6.96 7.12 -0.32
N PRO A 57 -7.04 7.92 -1.40
CA PRO A 57 -6.34 9.18 -1.48
C PRO A 57 -6.80 10.09 -0.34
N ASN A 58 -5.85 10.60 0.45
CA ASN A 58 -6.18 11.49 1.54
C ASN A 58 -6.80 12.78 0.97
N ALA A 59 -7.95 13.22 1.50
CA ALA A 59 -8.70 14.37 0.99
C ALA A 59 -7.91 15.69 1.00
N LYS A 60 -6.84 15.78 1.80
CA LYS A 60 -6.00 16.98 1.92
C LYS A 60 -4.99 17.13 0.78
N ASP A 61 -4.35 16.04 0.37
CA ASP A 61 -3.21 16.09 -0.56
C ASP A 61 -3.43 15.22 -1.82
N GLY A 62 -4.50 14.43 -1.85
CA GLY A 62 -4.78 13.47 -2.93
C GLY A 62 -3.78 12.31 -3.02
N VAL A 63 -2.84 12.24 -2.07
CA VAL A 63 -1.77 11.24 -2.03
C VAL A 63 -2.29 9.96 -1.39
N ARG A 64 -2.03 8.84 -2.06
CA ARG A 64 -2.28 7.49 -1.51
C ARG A 64 -1.09 7.06 -0.66
N SER A 65 -1.30 6.27 0.38
CA SER A 65 -0.22 5.67 1.16
C SER A 65 -0.27 4.16 1.03
N TYR A 66 0.90 3.51 1.10
CA TYR A 66 0.92 2.05 1.26
C TYR A 66 0.74 1.70 2.72
N ILE A 67 0.11 0.55 2.97
CA ILE A 67 -0.13 0.02 4.30
C ILE A 67 0.30 -1.44 4.29
N LEU A 68 1.28 -1.77 5.12
CA LEU A 68 1.65 -3.14 5.44
C LEU A 68 0.73 -3.65 6.56
N SER A 69 0.01 -4.74 6.30
CA SER A 69 -0.82 -5.42 7.29
C SER A 69 -0.17 -6.76 7.62
N VAL A 70 0.08 -7.04 8.90
CA VAL A 70 0.79 -8.24 9.35
C VAL A 70 -0.01 -8.91 10.46
N MET A 71 -0.19 -10.23 10.37
CA MET A 71 -0.72 -11.03 11.46
C MET A 71 0.36 -11.25 12.51
N VAL A 72 0.13 -10.75 13.72
CA VAL A 72 1.08 -10.88 14.84
C VAL A 72 0.53 -11.82 15.91
N TYR A 73 -0.78 -11.83 16.12
CA TYR A 73 -1.41 -12.68 17.13
C TYR A 73 -2.66 -13.37 16.57
N GLN A 74 -2.51 -14.54 15.96
CA GLN A 74 -3.58 -15.34 15.35
C GLN A 74 -4.72 -15.68 16.33
N ASP A 75 -4.38 -15.85 17.61
CA ASP A 75 -5.36 -16.11 18.68
C ASP A 75 -6.15 -14.87 19.11
N LYS A 76 -5.74 -13.69 18.65
CA LYS A 76 -6.49 -12.44 18.86
C LYS A 76 -7.25 -12.10 17.59
N GLU A 77 -8.55 -11.92 17.73
CA GLU A 77 -9.43 -11.58 16.62
C GLU A 77 -9.09 -10.20 16.02
N GLU A 78 -9.72 -9.13 16.52
CA GLU A 78 -9.62 -7.80 15.90
C GLU A 78 -8.27 -7.11 16.16
N SER A 79 -7.56 -7.53 17.21
CA SER A 79 -6.26 -6.97 17.61
C SER A 79 -5.07 -7.82 17.17
N GLY A 80 -5.31 -8.89 16.40
CA GLY A 80 -4.24 -9.79 15.96
C GLY A 80 -3.45 -9.25 14.77
N ILE A 81 -4.06 -8.38 13.97
CA ILE A 81 -3.45 -7.77 12.78
C ILE A 81 -2.92 -6.39 13.15
N LYS A 82 -1.64 -6.13 12.85
CA LYS A 82 -1.05 -4.78 12.92
C LYS A 82 -1.00 -4.15 11.55
N HIS A 83 -1.35 -2.87 11.48
CA HIS A 83 -1.29 -2.08 10.26
C HIS A 83 -0.23 -0.98 10.39
N TYR A 84 0.73 -0.99 9.48
CA TYR A 84 1.82 -0.03 9.41
C TYR A 84 1.70 0.82 8.16
N VAL A 85 1.66 2.14 8.33
CA VAL A 85 1.64 3.07 7.20
C VAL A 85 3.06 3.23 6.67
N ILE A 86 3.25 2.95 5.39
CA ILE A 86 4.49 3.18 4.67
C ILE A 86 4.37 4.54 3.98
N GLN A 87 5.27 5.44 4.34
CA GLN A 87 5.35 6.77 3.78
C GLN A 87 6.47 6.83 2.74
N ASN A 88 6.30 7.68 1.73
CA ASN A 88 7.36 8.02 0.80
C ASN A 88 7.81 9.44 1.09
N SER A 89 9.09 9.62 1.43
CA SER A 89 9.70 10.93 1.60
C SER A 89 10.99 10.98 0.79
N SER A 90 11.01 11.80 -0.26
CA SER A 90 12.19 12.08 -1.08
C SER A 90 12.92 10.81 -1.56
N ASN A 91 12.20 9.93 -2.27
CA ASN A 91 12.70 8.64 -2.79
C ASN A 91 13.08 7.59 -1.73
N ARG A 92 12.81 7.83 -0.45
CA ARG A 92 13.02 6.85 0.61
C ARG A 92 11.68 6.39 1.18
N TRP A 93 11.54 5.08 1.33
CA TRP A 93 10.36 4.47 1.94
C TRP A 93 10.58 4.34 3.44
N THR A 94 9.69 4.92 4.23
CA THR A 94 9.80 4.90 5.68
C THR A 94 8.62 4.20 6.30
N ILE A 95 8.90 3.30 7.24
CA ILE A 95 7.93 2.61 8.07
C ILE A 95 8.34 2.80 9.53
N GLU A 96 7.46 3.37 10.33
CA GLU A 96 7.75 3.76 11.73
C GLU A 96 9.04 4.60 11.87
N LYS A 97 10.15 3.97 12.29
CA LYS A 97 11.47 4.59 12.50
C LYS A 97 12.53 4.13 11.49
N TYR A 98 12.19 3.19 10.61
CA TYR A 98 13.10 2.58 9.65
C TYR A 98 12.90 3.16 8.25
N GLY A 99 13.98 3.30 7.50
CA GLY A 99 13.98 3.83 6.13
C GLY A 99 14.69 2.87 5.18
N PHE A 100 14.11 2.67 4.00
CA PHE A 100 14.53 1.70 2.99
C PHE A 100 14.51 2.33 1.59
N ASP A 101 15.32 1.78 0.69
CA ASP A 101 15.38 2.22 -0.71
C ASP A 101 14.18 1.73 -1.53
N SER A 102 13.52 0.65 -1.11
CA SER A 102 12.34 0.08 -1.78
C SER A 102 11.46 -0.67 -0.80
N ILE A 103 10.16 -0.76 -1.11
CA ILE A 103 9.23 -1.54 -0.28
C ILE A 103 9.64 -3.02 -0.24
N LYS A 104 10.15 -3.57 -1.35
CA LYS A 104 10.66 -4.94 -1.40
C LYS A 104 11.86 -5.16 -0.46
N ALA A 105 12.76 -4.17 -0.34
CA ALA A 105 13.90 -4.24 0.58
C ALA A 105 13.46 -4.25 2.05
N MET A 106 12.37 -3.55 2.37
CA MET A 106 11.75 -3.58 3.70
C MET A 106 11.19 -4.97 4.06
N LEU A 107 10.69 -5.72 3.08
CA LEU A 107 10.09 -7.05 3.31
C LEU A 107 11.11 -8.19 3.36
N ASN A 108 12.30 -8.02 2.78
CA ASN A 108 13.33 -9.07 2.67
C ASN A 108 14.41 -8.96 3.77
N LEU A 109 14.03 -8.44 4.93
CA LEU A 109 14.87 -8.32 6.13
C LEU A 109 15.02 -9.67 6.84
#